data_AF-A1BMB2-F1
#
_entry.id   AF-A1BMB2-F1
#
_cell.length_a   1.000
_cell.length_b   1.000
_cell.length_c   1.000
_cell.angle_alpha   90.00
_cell.angle_beta   90.00
_cell.angle_gamma   90.00
#
_symmetry.space_group_name_H-M   'P 1'
#
loop_
_entity.id
_entity.type
_entity.pdbx_description
1 polymer ?
#
loop_
_entity_poly.entity_id
_entity_poly.type
_entity_poly.pdbx_seq_one_letter_code
_entity_poly.pdbx_strand_id
1 'polypeptide(L)' 'IDFARAASLHHGLTTIVFSLEMSKVELAQRIIAAETDIPLAAMRRPEDVTVERWGTLNQFYSRLNNAP' A
#
# COMPACT_ATOMS: atom_id res chain seq x y z
N ILE A 1 9.66 3.32 3.77
CA ILE A 1 8.35 4.01 3.92
C ILE A 1 7.58 3.53 5.17
N ASP A 2 8.13 2.57 5.91
CA ASP A 2 7.43 1.95 7.04
C ASP A 2 7.09 2.90 8.18
N PHE A 3 7.97 3.86 8.47
CA PHE A 3 7.69 4.88 9.47
C PHE A 3 6.48 5.74 9.09
N ALA A 4 6.45 6.23 7.84
CA ALA A 4 5.33 7.01 7.32
C ALA A 4 4.03 6.20 7.28
N ARG A 5 4.10 4.93 6.89
CA ARG A 5 2.98 3.98 6.92
C ARG A 5 2.44 3.79 8.34
N ALA A 6 3.32 3.59 9.32
CA ALA A 6 2.93 3.44 10.72
C ALA A 6 2.26 4.71 11.26
N ALA A 7 2.85 5.88 10.98
CA ALA A 7 2.32 7.16 11.40
C ALA A 7 0.90 7.41 10.87
N SER A 8 0.64 7.22 9.56
CA SER A 8 -0.67 7.48 8.98
C SER A 8 -1.69 6.36 9.21
N LEU A 9 -1.31 5.08 9.00
CA LEU A 9 -2.27 3.96 9.03
C LEU A 9 -2.54 3.40 10.43
N HIS A 10 -1.57 3.48 11.35
CA HIS A 10 -1.68 2.92 12.69
C HIS A 10 -1.89 3.99 13.76
N HIS A 11 -1.31 5.19 13.59
CA HIS A 11 -1.40 6.28 14.56
C HIS A 11 -2.29 7.46 14.11
N GLY A 12 -2.80 7.45 12.88
CA GLY A 12 -3.68 8.51 12.37
C GLY A 12 -3.00 9.89 12.30
N LEU A 13 -1.68 9.93 12.20
CA LEU A 13 -0.91 11.16 12.12
C LEU A 13 -0.72 11.55 10.66
N THR A 14 -1.11 12.78 10.32
CA THR A 14 -0.91 13.35 8.99
C THR A 14 0.56 13.26 8.58
N THR A 15 0.81 12.60 7.45
CA THR A 15 2.17 12.30 7.02
C THR A 15 2.39 12.73 5.57
N ILE A 16 3.45 13.51 5.34
CA ILE A 16 3.84 13.96 4.00
C ILE A 16 5.13 13.25 3.59
N VAL A 17 5.12 12.64 2.41
CA VAL A 17 6.31 11.97 1.83
C VAL A 17 6.65 12.64 0.51
N PHE A 18 7.88 13.16 0.41
CA PHE A 18 8.47 13.61 -0.84
C PHE A 18 9.35 12.49 -1.40
N SER A 19 9.10 12.07 -2.63
CA SER A 19 9.89 11.06 -3.31
C SER A 19 10.39 11.61 -4.63
N LEU A 20 11.70 11.52 -4.82
CA LEU A 20 12.40 12.05 -6.00
C LEU A 20 12.78 10.93 -6.99
N GLU A 21 12.82 9.69 -6.52
CA GLU A 21 13.21 8.53 -7.33
C GLU A 21 12.03 7.61 -7.63
N MET A 22 11.12 7.46 -6.67
CA MET A 22 9.98 6.53 -6.80
C MET A 22 8.71 7.28 -7.13
N SER A 23 7.95 6.75 -8.08
CA SER A 23 6.62 7.25 -8.41
C SER A 23 5.62 7.02 -7.25
N LYS A 24 4.52 7.78 -7.26
CA LYS A 24 3.41 7.58 -6.30
C LYS A 24 2.89 6.14 -6.30
N VAL A 25 2.83 5.51 -7.47
CA VAL A 25 2.35 4.14 -7.63
C VAL A 25 3.29 3.14 -6.96
N GLU A 26 4.60 3.28 -7.17
CA GLU A 26 5.58 2.39 -6.54
C GLU A 26 5.60 2.51 -5.01
N LEU A 27 5.42 3.73 -4.48
CA LEU A 27 5.28 3.94 -3.04
C LEU A 27 4.03 3.26 -2.50
N ALA A 28 2.88 3.45 -3.16
CA ALA A 28 1.63 2.82 -2.76
C ALA A 28 1.76 1.30 -2.78
N GLN A 29 2.31 0.72 -3.84
CA GLN A 29 2.52 -0.73 -3.94
C GLN A 29 3.41 -1.27 -2.82
N ARG A 30 4.48 -0.55 -2.44
CA ARG A 30 5.33 -0.94 -1.30
C ARG A 30 4.58 -0.87 0.02
N ILE A 31 3.74 0.15 0.23
CA ILE A 31 2.91 0.27 1.44
C ILE A 31 1.90 -0.87 1.53
N ILE A 32 1.19 -1.16 0.43
CA ILE A 32 0.17 -2.21 0.40
C ILE A 32 0.81 -3.59 0.60
N ALA A 33 1.92 -3.88 -0.09
CA ALA A 33 2.65 -5.13 0.10
C ALA A 33 3.14 -5.31 1.55
N ALA A 34 3.64 -4.23 2.17
CA ALA A 34 4.10 -4.26 3.56
C ALA A 34 2.99 -4.51 4.58
N GLU A 35 1.71 -4.31 4.23
CA GLU A 35 0.61 -4.51 5.16
C GLU A 35 -0.33 -5.68 4.84
N THR A 36 -0.42 -6.08 3.56
CA THR A 36 -1.34 -7.16 3.14
C THR A 36 -0.67 -8.51 2.98
N ASP A 37 0.65 -8.60 3.23
CA ASP A 37 1.49 -9.79 2.98
C ASP A 37 1.43 -10.28 1.51
N ILE A 38 0.90 -9.45 0.59
CA ILE A 38 0.83 -9.74 -0.84
C ILE A 38 2.18 -9.38 -1.46
N PRO A 39 2.88 -10.33 -2.12
CA PRO A 39 4.16 -10.06 -2.73
C PRO A 39 4.06 -8.98 -3.81
N LEU A 40 5.07 -8.11 -3.88
CA LEU A 40 5.15 -7.06 -4.91
C LEU A 40 5.12 -7.65 -6.34
N ALA A 41 5.64 -8.86 -6.53
CA ALA A 41 5.58 -9.58 -7.80
C ALA A 41 4.14 -9.86 -8.24
N ALA A 42 3.26 -10.25 -7.31
CA ALA A 42 1.85 -10.47 -7.59
C ALA A 42 1.13 -9.16 -7.94
N MET A 43 1.57 -8.02 -7.42
CA MET A 43 1.01 -6.71 -7.81
C MET A 43 1.42 -6.26 -9.22
N ARG A 44 2.51 -6.80 -9.76
CA ARG A 44 2.98 -6.51 -11.12
C ARG A 44 2.35 -7.44 -12.16
N ARG A 45 1.90 -8.62 -11.74
CA ARG A 45 1.29 -9.64 -12.58
C ARG A 45 -0.11 -9.96 -12.08
N PRO A 46 -1.16 -9.34 -12.65
CA PRO A 46 -2.53 -9.53 -12.18
C PRO A 46 -2.99 -10.99 -12.29
N GLU A 47 -2.37 -11.81 -13.16
CA GLU A 47 -2.63 -13.26 -13.24
C GLU A 47 -2.26 -14.04 -11.96
N ASP A 48 -1.34 -13.52 -11.13
CA ASP A 48 -0.85 -14.20 -9.91
C ASP A 48 -1.65 -13.81 -8.64
N VAL A 49 -2.68 -12.96 -8.80
CA VAL A 49 -3.53 -12.49 -7.70
C VAL A 49 -4.81 -13.32 -7.63
N THR A 50 -4.93 -14.15 -6.59
CA THR A 50 -6.17 -14.89 -6.32
C THR A 50 -7.34 -13.95 -6.04
N VAL A 51 -8.56 -14.43 -6.23
CA VAL A 51 -9.77 -13.64 -5.98
C VAL A 51 -9.85 -13.15 -4.52
N GLU A 52 -9.40 -13.93 -3.54
CA GLU A 52 -9.36 -13.46 -2.14
C GLU A 52 -8.36 -12.31 -1.92
N ARG A 53 -7.21 -12.36 -2.61
CA ARG A 53 -6.21 -11.29 -2.57
C ARG A 53 -6.72 -10.01 -3.23
N TRP A 54 -7.51 -10.13 -4.30
CA TRP A 54 -8.20 -8.98 -4.90
C TRP A 54 -9.18 -8.31 -3.92
N GLY A 55 -9.92 -9.10 -3.14
CA GLY A 55 -10.78 -8.57 -2.09
C GLY A 55 -10.00 -7.80 -1.02
N THR A 56 -8.91 -8.39 -0.54
CA THR A 56 -8.01 -7.78 0.46
C THR A 56 -7.37 -6.49 -0.05
N LEU A 57 -6.91 -6.49 -1.32
CA LEU A 57 -6.36 -5.32 -1.99
C LEU A 57 -7.35 -4.16 -2.05
N ASN A 58 -8.58 -4.42 -2.49
CA ASN A 58 -9.60 -3.38 -2.61
C ASN A 58 -9.97 -2.77 -1.25
N GLN A 59 -10.11 -3.61 -0.22
CA GLN A 59 -10.36 -3.13 1.15
C GLN A 59 -9.21 -2.26 1.65
N PHE A 60 -7.97 -2.70 1.43
CA PHE A 60 -6.80 -1.95 1.88
C PHE A 60 -6.60 -0.64 1.11
N TYR A 61 -6.86 -0.65 -0.19
CA TYR A 61 -6.80 0.55 -1.03
C TYR A 61 -7.81 1.61 -0.57
N SER A 62 -9.02 1.20 -0.18
CA SER A 62 -10.00 2.10 0.42
C SER A 62 -9.50 2.71 1.74
N ARG A 63 -8.91 1.88 2.62
CA ARG A 63 -8.34 2.36 3.89
C ARG A 63 -7.20 3.34 3.66
N LEU A 64 -6.34 3.09 2.66
CA LEU A 64 -5.20 3.96 2.32
C LEU A 64 -5.67 5.31 1.76
N ASN A 65 -6.74 5.35 0.98
CA ASN A 65 -7.32 6.62 0.49
C ASN A 65 -7.96 7.46 1.61
N ASN A 66 -8.41 6.82 2.70
CA ASN A 66 -9.02 7.49 3.83
C ASN A 66 -8.00 7.83 4.94
N ALA A 67 -6.74 7.43 4.79
CA ALA A 67 -5.70 7.68 5.78
C ALA A 67 -5.15 9.12 5.67
N PRO A 68 -4.86 9.77 6.80
CA PRO A 68 -4.37 11.16 6.83
C PRO A 68 -2.89 11.31 6.44
#